data_AF-A0A7C4KIE8-F1
#
_entry.id   AF-A0A7C4KIE8-F1
#
_cell.length_a   1.000
_cell.length_b   1.000
_cell.length_c   1.000
_cell.angle_alpha   90.00
_cell.angle_beta   90.00
_cell.angle_gamma   90.00
#
_symmetry.space_group_name_H-M   'P 1'
#
loop_
_entity.id
_entity.type
_entity.pdbx_description
1 polymer ?
#
loop_
_entity_poly.entity_id
_entity_poly.type
_entity_poly.pdbx_seq_one_letter_code
_entity_poly.pdbx_strand_id
1 'polypeptide(L)'
;MRRQFSLYLRLISIQLRSQMQFRASFWTDVMTTGLLNFSYFFSTYLVLQRFGSIAGWTIAEMAFLYGMIEISFGAMDMIFSGFDPDSFSRFIRQGLLDQVLLRPISVAVQVFGSAFV
;
A
#
# COMPACT_ATOMS: atom_id res chain seq x y z
N MET A 1 -18.58 -7.35 14.36
CA MET A 1 -18.07 -7.02 13.01
C MET A 1 -18.27 -5.55 12.63
N ARG A 2 -19.51 -5.00 12.57
CA ARG A 2 -19.73 -3.59 12.18
C ARG A 2 -18.90 -2.56 12.95
N ARG A 3 -18.80 -2.69 14.29
CA ARG A 3 -17.99 -1.80 15.15
C ARG A 3 -16.49 -1.85 14.84
N GLN A 4 -15.96 -3.03 14.55
CA GLN A 4 -14.54 -3.20 14.24
C GLN A 4 -14.19 -2.57 12.89
N PHE A 5 -15.05 -2.77 11.89
CA PHE A 5 -14.88 -2.15 10.58
C PHE A 5 -14.96 -0.62 10.65
N SER A 6 -15.91 -0.06 11.40
CA SER A 6 -15.98 1.40 11.60
C SER A 6 -14.75 1.95 12.34
N LEU A 7 -14.19 1.19 13.28
CA LEU A 7 -12.96 1.57 13.98
C LEU A 7 -11.75 1.55 13.05
N TYR A 8 -11.61 0.50 12.23
CA TYR A 8 -10.57 0.40 11.21
C TYR A 8 -10.58 1.61 10.25
N LEU A 9 -11.75 1.93 9.66
CA LEU A 9 -11.89 3.10 8.79
C LEU A 9 -11.54 4.42 9.50
N ARG A 10 -11.87 4.52 10.79
CA ARG A 10 -11.54 5.71 11.58
C ARG A 10 -10.02 5.82 11.81
N LEU A 11 -9.33 4.72 12.09
CA LEU A 11 -7.87 4.68 12.22
C LEU A 11 -7.19 5.05 10.90
N ILE A 12 -7.63 4.50 9.77
CA ILE A 12 -7.14 4.91 8.44
C ILE A 12 -7.35 6.40 8.22
N SER A 13 -8.53 6.93 8.55
CA SER A 13 -8.80 8.36 8.38
C SER A 13 -7.88 9.26 9.21
N ILE A 14 -7.45 8.79 10.39
CA ILE A 14 -6.48 9.50 11.22
C ILE A 14 -5.11 9.47 10.56
N GLN A 15 -4.70 8.32 10.02
CA GLN A 15 -3.42 8.18 9.33
C GLN A 15 -3.34 9.05 8.07
N LEU A 16 -4.39 9.04 7.23
CA LEU A 16 -4.50 9.92 6.08
C LEU A 16 -4.41 11.40 6.46
N ARG A 17 -5.14 11.82 7.51
CA ARG A 17 -5.09 13.20 8.01
C ARG A 17 -3.70 13.58 8.53
N SER A 18 -3.00 12.64 9.17
CA SER A 18 -1.63 12.83 9.67
C SER A 18 -0.65 13.07 8.51
N GLN A 19 -0.71 12.26 7.45
CA GLN A 19 0.12 12.47 6.26
C GLN A 19 -0.20 13.80 5.55
N MET A 20 -1.49 14.10 5.39
CA MET A 20 -1.96 15.34 4.75
C MET A 20 -1.65 16.62 5.56
N GLN A 21 -1.17 16.50 6.81
CA GLN A 21 -0.65 17.65 7.56
C GLN A 21 0.54 18.28 6.84
N PHE A 22 1.39 17.47 6.19
CA PHE A 22 2.51 17.92 5.37
C PHE A 22 2.19 17.78 3.88
N ARG A 23 1.25 18.62 3.39
CA ARG A 23 0.71 18.54 2.01
C ARG A 23 1.76 18.49 0.92
N ALA A 24 2.83 19.28 1.03
CA ALA A 24 3.91 19.27 0.05
C ALA A 24 4.64 17.92 0.01
N SER A 25 4.93 17.35 1.18
CA SER A 25 5.52 16.00 1.28
C SER A 25 4.58 14.96 0.72
N PHE A 26 3.30 15.00 1.09
CA PHE A 26 2.28 14.08 0.59
C PHE A 26 2.19 14.08 -0.93
N TRP A 27 2.05 15.26 -1.56
CA TRP A 27 1.96 15.35 -3.01
C TRP A 27 3.25 14.95 -3.71
N THR A 28 4.41 15.30 -3.15
CA THR A 28 5.71 14.88 -3.71
C THR A 28 5.85 13.37 -3.67
N ASP A 29 5.42 12.73 -2.58
CA ASP A 29 5.47 11.28 -2.42
C ASP A 29 4.54 10.57 -3.41
N VAL A 30 3.28 11.01 -3.51
CA VAL A 30 2.31 10.49 -4.49
C VAL A 30 2.82 10.64 -5.92
N MET A 31 3.37 11.81 -6.27
CA MET A 31 3.92 12.05 -7.61
C MET A 31 5.16 11.18 -7.88
N THR A 32 6.05 11.04 -6.89
CA THR A 32 7.27 10.23 -7.04
C THR A 32 6.94 8.77 -7.25
N THR A 33 6.07 8.20 -6.41
CA THR A 33 5.62 6.81 -6.52
C THR A 33 4.86 6.57 -7.83
N GLY A 34 3.99 7.50 -8.23
CA GLY A 34 3.29 7.43 -9.51
C GLY A 34 4.24 7.45 -10.71
N LEU A 35 5.24 8.34 -10.72
CA LEU A 35 6.24 8.43 -11.77
C LEU A 35 7.16 7.20 -11.83
N LEU A 36 7.53 6.63 -10.68
CA LEU A 36 8.32 5.39 -10.63
C LEU A 36 7.56 4.21 -11.24
N ASN A 37 6.31 3.99 -10.83
CA ASN A 37 5.46 2.94 -11.41
C ASN A 37 5.22 3.16 -12.90
N PHE A 38 4.96 4.41 -13.30
CA PHE A 38 4.85 4.75 -14.71
C PHE A 38 6.15 4.45 -15.48
N SER A 39 7.32 4.76 -14.90
CA SER A 39 8.61 4.48 -15.51
C SER A 39 8.86 2.98 -15.70
N TYR A 40 8.44 2.14 -14.74
CA TYR A 40 8.54 0.69 -14.87
C TYR A 40 7.66 0.16 -15.99
N PHE A 41 6.41 0.60 -16.05
CA PHE A 41 5.50 0.27 -17.14
C PHE A 41 6.05 0.76 -18.49
N PHE A 42 6.48 2.02 -18.56
CA PHE A 42 6.96 2.65 -19.79
C PHE A 42 8.23 1.96 -20.32
N SER A 43 9.13 1.55 -19.42
CA SER A 43 10.30 0.75 -19.78
C SER A 43 9.90 -0.57 -20.45
N THR A 44 8.98 -1.32 -19.83
CA THR A 44 8.44 -2.56 -20.41
C THR A 44 7.77 -2.31 -21.76
N TYR A 45 6.99 -1.23 -21.87
CA TYR A 45 6.34 -0.83 -23.13
C TYR A 45 7.36 -0.57 -24.25
N LEU A 46 8.43 0.19 -23.98
CA LEU A 46 9.47 0.48 -24.97
C LEU A 46 10.19 -0.79 -25.44
N VAL A 47 10.43 -1.74 -24.53
CA VAL A 47 11.02 -3.05 -24.87
C VAL A 47 10.09 -3.82 -25.79
N LEU A 48 8.80 -3.94 -25.45
CA LEU A 48 7.81 -4.63 -26.28
C LEU A 48 7.61 -3.94 -27.63
N GLN A 49 7.65 -2.61 -27.68
CA GLN A 49 7.58 -1.87 -28.94
C GLN A 49 8.77 -2.20 -29.86
N ARG A 50 9.97 -2.38 -29.31
CA ARG A 50 11.19 -2.66 -30.09
C ARG A 50 11.30 -4.11 -30.53
N PHE A 51 10.99 -5.05 -29.64
CA PHE A 51 11.20 -6.49 -29.87
C PHE A 51 9.93 -7.23 -30.32
N GLY A 52 8.78 -6.56 -30.28
CA GLY A 52 7.49 -7.12 -30.69
C GLY A 52 6.77 -7.84 -29.54
N SER A 53 5.95 -8.83 -29.91
CA SER A 53 5.13 -9.59 -28.97
C SER A 53 5.93 -10.70 -28.28
N ILE A 54 5.61 -10.93 -27.01
CA ILE A 54 6.09 -12.11 -26.29
C ILE A 54 5.08 -13.22 -26.52
N ALA A 55 5.47 -14.32 -27.17
CA ALA A 55 4.61 -15.47 -27.42
C ALA A 55 3.23 -15.14 -28.04
N GLY A 56 3.17 -14.12 -28.90
CA GLY A 56 1.94 -13.69 -29.58
C GLY A 56 1.04 -12.74 -28.79
N TRP A 57 1.40 -12.40 -27.55
CA TRP A 57 0.64 -11.47 -26.72
C TRP A 57 0.79 -10.03 -27.22
N THR A 58 -0.33 -9.32 -27.29
CA THR A 58 -0.37 -7.91 -27.66
C THR A 58 0.10 -7.02 -26.49
N ILE A 59 0.54 -5.81 -26.83
CA ILE A 59 0.94 -4.80 -25.84
C ILE A 59 -0.24 -4.46 -24.90
N ALA A 60 -1.47 -4.44 -25.43
CA ALA A 60 -2.66 -4.15 -24.63
C ALA A 60 -2.93 -5.23 -23.57
N GLU A 61 -2.81 -6.52 -23.93
CA GLU A 61 -2.99 -7.62 -22.98
C GLU A 61 -1.91 -7.61 -21.90
N MET A 62 -0.66 -7.35 -22.28
CA MET A 62 0.45 -7.21 -21.32
C MET A 62 0.26 -6.02 -20.39
N ALA A 63 -0.22 -4.88 -20.90
CA ALA A 63 -0.53 -3.71 -20.09
C ALA A 63 -1.69 -3.96 -19.11
N PHE A 64 -2.70 -4.72 -19.52
CA PHE A 64 -3.79 -5.14 -18.65
C PHE A 64 -3.29 -6.02 -17.50
N LEU A 65 -2.44 -7.02 -17.79
CA LEU A 65 -1.82 -7.86 -16.78
C LEU A 65 -0.95 -7.05 -15.81
N TYR A 66 -0.13 -6.14 -16.34
CA TYR A 66 0.69 -5.25 -15.53
C TYR A 66 -0.18 -4.42 -14.56
N GLY A 67 -1.24 -3.77 -15.08
CA GLY A 67 -2.15 -2.99 -14.25
C GLY A 67 -2.87 -3.83 -13.19
N MET A 68 -3.26 -5.07 -13.52
CA MET A 68 -3.86 -5.99 -12.56
C MET A 68 -2.90 -6.36 -11.43
N ILE A 69 -1.63 -6.62 -11.76
CA ILE A 69 -0.58 -6.92 -10.79
C ILE A 69 -0.39 -5.71 -9.85
N GLU A 70 -0.16 -4.52 -10.40
CA GLU A 70 0.08 -3.31 -9.61
C GLU A 70 -1.10 -2.96 -8.71
N ILE A 71 -2.35 -3.05 -9.20
CA ILE A 71 -3.54 -2.80 -8.39
C ILE A 71 -3.67 -3.84 -7.27
N SER A 72 -3.34 -5.10 -7.55
CA SER A 72 -3.42 -6.18 -6.55
C SER A 72 -2.39 -5.99 -5.44
N PHE A 73 -1.15 -5.64 -5.81
CA PHE A 73 -0.10 -5.33 -4.85
C PHE A 73 -0.42 -4.07 -4.04
N GLY A 74 -0.83 -2.98 -4.71
CA GLY A 74 -1.24 -1.75 -4.02
C GLY A 74 -2.40 -1.97 -3.06
N ALA A 75 -3.42 -2.74 -3.45
CA ALA A 75 -4.53 -3.07 -2.57
C ALA A 75 -4.09 -3.95 -1.38
N MET A 76 -3.17 -4.90 -1.60
CA MET A 76 -2.60 -5.71 -0.53
C MET A 76 -1.81 -4.83 0.44
N ASP A 77 -0.90 -3.99 -0.05
CA ASP A 77 -0.12 -3.09 0.80
C ASP A 77 -1.03 -2.16 1.60
N MET A 78 -2.01 -1.49 0.98
CA MET A 78 -2.95 -0.59 1.69
C MET A 78 -3.71 -1.27 2.84
N ILE A 79 -4.05 -2.55 2.71
CA ILE A 79 -4.79 -3.29 3.74
C ILE A 79 -3.84 -3.84 4.81
N PHE A 80 -2.66 -4.33 4.41
CA PHE A 80 -1.77 -5.12 5.26
C PHE A 80 -0.55 -4.33 5.78
N SER A 81 -0.36 -3.07 5.40
CA SER A 81 0.78 -2.18 5.76
C SER A 81 1.15 -2.22 7.25
N GLY A 82 0.16 -2.36 8.13
CA GLY A 82 0.37 -2.43 9.57
C GLY A 82 1.17 -3.63 10.05
N PHE A 83 1.09 -4.74 9.31
CA PHE A 83 1.83 -5.98 9.56
C PHE A 83 3.16 -6.06 8.83
N ASP A 84 3.50 -5.05 8.02
CA ASP A 84 4.79 -5.04 7.34
C ASP A 84 5.93 -5.08 8.35
N PRO A 85 7.07 -5.72 8.00
CA PRO A 85 8.21 -5.83 8.88
C PRO A 85 8.65 -4.47 9.45
N ASP A 86 8.61 -3.42 8.64
CA ASP A 86 9.02 -2.07 9.05
C ASP A 86 8.08 -1.45 10.09
N SER A 87 6.81 -1.83 10.10
CA SER A 87 5.80 -1.34 11.05
C SER A 87 5.76 -2.24 12.28
N PHE A 88 5.46 -3.51 12.09
CA PHE A 88 5.16 -4.44 13.18
C PHE A 88 6.41 -4.83 13.99
N SER A 89 7.59 -4.94 13.36
CA SER A 89 8.82 -5.27 14.09
C SER A 89 9.18 -4.19 15.12
N ARG A 90 8.81 -2.91 14.87
CA ARG A 90 8.99 -1.84 15.85
C ARG A 90 8.14 -2.06 17.09
N PHE A 91 6.89 -2.54 16.95
CA PHE A 91 6.03 -2.85 18.10
C PHE A 91 6.64 -3.92 19.01
N ILE A 92 7.25 -4.96 18.42
CA ILE A 92 7.90 -6.03 19.18
C ILE A 92 9.18 -5.50 19.83
N ARG A 93 10.07 -4.88 19.03
CA ARG A 93 11.38 -4.41 19.51
C ARG A 93 11.28 -3.38 20.62
N GLN A 94 10.23 -2.57 20.64
CA GLN A 94 10.02 -1.52 21.64
C GLN A 94 9.07 -1.95 22.79
N GLY A 95 8.56 -3.18 22.78
CA GLY A 95 7.58 -3.64 23.77
C GLY A 95 6.23 -2.92 23.70
N LEU A 96 5.92 -2.23 22.59
CA LEU A 96 4.65 -1.52 22.41
C LEU A 96 3.48 -2.47 22.14
N LEU A 97 3.77 -3.70 21.70
CA LEU A 97 2.73 -4.70 21.47
C LEU A 97 1.92 -5.00 22.75
N ASP A 98 2.57 -4.98 23.91
CA ASP A 98 1.91 -5.18 25.20
C ASP A 98 0.83 -4.12 25.46
N GLN A 99 1.08 -2.87 25.08
CA GLN A 99 0.08 -1.80 25.19
C GLN A 99 -1.12 -2.03 24.27
N VAL A 100 -0.89 -2.60 23.08
CA VAL A 100 -1.95 -2.95 22.14
C VAL A 100 -2.81 -4.08 22.69
N LEU A 101 -2.19 -5.08 23.34
CA LEU A 101 -2.85 -6.23 23.95
C LEU A 101 -3.74 -5.86 25.14
N LEU A 102 -3.41 -4.80 25.88
CA LEU A 102 -4.21 -4.31 27.01
C LEU A 102 -5.51 -3.62 26.59
N ARG A 103 -5.64 -3.19 25.32
CA ARG A 103 -6.84 -2.48 24.85
C ARG A 103 -7.95 -3.48 24.53
N PRO A 104 -9.22 -3.20 24.89
CA PRO A 104 -10.35 -4.11 24.68
C PRO A 104 -10.87 -4.08 23.22
N ILE A 105 -9.96 -4.16 22.25
CA ILE A 105 -10.20 -4.13 20.80
C ILE A 105 -9.34 -5.24 20.18
N SER A 106 -9.84 -5.87 19.11
CA SER A 106 -9.06 -6.86 18.35
C SER A 106 -7.69 -6.32 17.98
N VAL A 107 -6.63 -7.03 18.36
CA VAL A 107 -5.24 -6.69 18.03
C VAL A 107 -5.06 -6.54 16.52
N ALA A 108 -5.64 -7.45 15.73
CA ALA A 108 -5.58 -7.40 14.28
C ALA A 108 -6.09 -6.07 13.73
N VAL A 109 -7.25 -5.58 14.20
CA VAL A 109 -7.81 -4.29 13.76
C VAL A 109 -6.92 -3.11 14.15
N GLN A 110 -6.30 -3.17 15.33
CA GLN A 110 -5.40 -2.12 15.80
C GLN A 110 -4.12 -2.07 14.97
N VAL A 111 -3.53 -3.22 14.65
CA VAL A 111 -2.33 -3.34 13.82
C VAL A 111 -2.64 -2.98 12.38
N PHE A 112 -3.72 -3.50 11.78
CA PHE A 112 -4.14 -3.12 10.43
C PHE A 112 -4.37 -1.61 10.28
N GLY A 113 -4.83 -0.93 11.33
CA GLY A 113 -5.03 0.52 11.33
C GLY A 113 -3.83 1.33 11.80
N SER A 114 -2.69 0.73 12.16
CA SER A 114 -1.54 1.47 12.73
C SER A 114 -0.65 2.11 11.67
N ALA A 115 -0.70 1.62 10.44
CA ALA A 115 0.01 2.19 9.30
C ALA A 115 -0.90 2.15 8.07
N PHE A 116 -0.69 3.11 7.18
CA PHE A 116 -1.36 3.22 5.89
C PHE A 116 -0.33 3.79 4.93
N VAL A 117 -0.11 3.08 3.83
CA VAL A 117 0.79 3.46 2.74
C VAL A 117 0.03 4.31 1.73
#